data_AF-A0A0Q2XEV8-F1
#
_entry.id   AF-A0A0Q2XEV8-F1
#
_cell.length_a   1.000
_cell.length_b   1.000
_cell.length_c   1.000
_cell.angle_alpha   90.00
_cell.angle_beta   90.00
_cell.angle_gamma   90.00
#
_symmetry.space_group_name_H-M   'P 1'
#
loop_
_entity.id
_entity.type
_entity.pdbx_description
1 polymer ?
#
loop_
_entity_poly.entity_id
_entity_poly.type
_entity_poly.pdbx_seq_one_letter_code
_entity_poly.pdbx_strand_id
1 'polypeptide(L)'
;MSFITVVPDVVAASALRLSGVSAGLIDANAVAAVATTDVLAAGVDEVSAAIAALFSSHGHQYQLLNAQADAWNARFMQTLSAASGSYAAAEASGAATLQTLEQDVLALINAPTNALLGRPLIGPGADGTTNAQGIGTPGGAGGILIGSGGNGGNSTAAGAAGGAGGAAGLIGTGGNGGSGGWGALGGAGGTGGLLYGNGGWGGAGGPVGIGGAGGNAILWGTGGGGGIGGELAAGGAGGSGGFLVGNGGGGGTGGVLGAGGLGGKAGLLGTAGAQGAAGGQPTVALTYTSTNNYSTINLSVGGAPPIVTEVDTGSGGLVIPITELDAQTIANLGPSVGTGSVDYGGFQINHYTIYKAPVDFGNGMLTQPTTIGVIDKVEEYQNGSWVPVPQSDWSNPKYAISANMGVGVGGAVDQGLTSPLHQLPGVLNQGFLMNEPAGQLQFGPNPFTPVTSVSGGWYSTALGVQITYNGVSSATTPIVYQGDGYAVIDSGGLGGNFPHYTLPTSLSQLTVGDNLPVGTTVSVYATGTQTLLYTETVTDTMKALGNQPYVSSASDGANTGYYPFLQGPIYFSYSPADLGTAIWNYPPNSP
;
A
#
# COMPACT_ATOMS: atom_id res chain seq x y z
N MET A 1 -35.05 22.55 40.02
CA MET A 1 -33.79 22.96 39.35
C MET A 1 -34.04 22.93 37.85
N SER A 2 -33.76 24.00 37.12
CA SER A 2 -33.82 23.92 35.65
C SER A 2 -32.50 23.35 35.15
N PHE A 3 -32.56 22.37 34.26
CA PHE A 3 -31.38 21.82 33.61
C PHE A 3 -31.14 22.63 32.35
N ILE A 4 -29.95 23.21 32.23
CA ILE A 4 -29.51 23.88 31.01
C ILE A 4 -28.66 22.87 30.23
N THR A 5 -29.08 22.56 29.01
CA THR A 5 -28.31 21.74 28.07
C THR A 5 -27.72 22.66 27.02
N VAL A 6 -26.39 22.62 26.83
CA VAL A 6 -25.67 23.38 25.82
C VAL A 6 -24.93 22.36 24.95
N VAL A 7 -24.90 22.58 23.64
CA VAL A 7 -24.06 21.79 22.72
C VAL A 7 -22.91 22.70 22.27
N PRO A 8 -21.69 22.56 22.84
CA PRO A 8 -20.57 23.45 22.57
C PRO A 8 -20.30 23.63 21.07
N ASP A 9 -20.36 22.54 20.30
CA ASP A 9 -20.14 22.56 18.85
C ASP A 9 -21.15 23.45 18.10
N VAL A 10 -22.42 23.45 18.52
CA VAL A 10 -23.47 24.29 17.91
C VAL A 10 -23.22 25.76 18.25
N VAL A 11 -22.74 26.06 19.46
CA VAL A 11 -22.42 27.42 19.90
C VAL A 11 -21.19 27.95 19.17
N ALA A 12 -20.13 27.14 19.03
CA ALA A 12 -18.93 27.47 18.27
C ALA A 12 -19.21 27.67 16.78
N ALA A 13 -20.00 26.78 16.16
CA ALA A 13 -20.41 26.93 14.76
C ALA A 13 -21.26 28.18 14.52
N SER A 14 -22.09 28.56 15.50
CA SER A 14 -22.88 29.80 15.44
C SER A 14 -22.00 31.05 15.53
N ALA A 15 -20.97 31.05 16.40
CA ALA A 15 -20.01 32.15 16.47
C ALA A 15 -19.23 32.33 15.16
N LEU A 16 -18.82 31.23 14.51
CA LEU A 16 -18.16 31.25 13.21
C LEU A 16 -19.06 31.80 12.09
N ARG A 17 -20.34 31.38 12.04
CA ARG A 17 -21.31 31.91 11.08
C ARG A 17 -21.56 33.40 11.26
N LEU A 18 -21.69 33.85 12.51
CA LEU A 18 -21.84 35.28 12.83
C LEU A 18 -20.60 36.10 12.43
N SER A 19 -19.41 35.50 12.51
CA SER A 19 -18.17 36.14 12.03
C SER A 19 -18.18 36.34 10.52
N GLY A 20 -18.64 35.35 9.75
CA GLY A 20 -18.81 35.47 8.31
C GLY A 20 -19.83 36.55 7.92
N VAL A 21 -20.98 36.62 8.61
CA VAL A 21 -21.98 37.68 8.40
C VAL A 21 -21.40 39.06 8.74
N SER A 22 -20.65 39.18 9.83
CA SER A 22 -20.03 40.44 10.25
C SER A 22 -18.97 40.92 9.25
N ALA A 23 -18.14 40.02 8.72
CA ALA A 23 -17.19 40.35 7.67
C ALA A 23 -17.87 40.89 6.40
N GLY A 24 -18.95 40.23 5.95
CA GLY A 24 -19.73 40.71 4.80
C GLY A 24 -20.38 42.08 5.03
N LEU A 25 -20.82 42.38 6.26
CA LEU A 25 -21.36 43.70 6.62
C LEU A 25 -20.26 44.78 6.64
N ILE A 26 -19.07 44.47 7.15
CA ILE A 26 -17.92 45.39 7.13
C ILE A 26 -17.54 45.73 5.68
N ASP A 27 -17.44 44.72 4.81
CA ASP A 27 -17.12 44.92 3.39
C ASP A 27 -18.20 45.76 2.68
N ALA A 28 -19.48 45.46 2.91
CA ALA A 28 -20.59 46.21 2.30
C ALA A 28 -20.60 47.69 2.75
N ASN A 29 -20.35 47.95 4.04
CA ASN A 29 -20.29 49.31 4.58
C ASN A 29 -19.07 50.08 4.07
N ALA A 30 -17.94 49.39 3.85
CA ALA A 30 -16.74 49.98 3.26
C ALA A 30 -16.95 50.38 1.79
N VAL A 31 -17.61 49.52 0.99
CA VAL A 31 -17.94 49.83 -0.42
C VAL A 31 -18.88 51.03 -0.54
N ALA A 32 -19.85 51.17 0.37
CA ALA A 32 -20.81 52.26 0.35
C ALA A 32 -20.28 53.59 0.94
N ALA A 33 -19.12 53.58 1.61
CA ALA A 33 -18.63 54.71 2.39
C ALA A 33 -18.46 55.99 1.55
N VAL A 34 -17.65 55.95 0.50
CA VAL A 34 -17.35 57.14 -0.34
C VAL A 34 -18.61 57.70 -1.00
N ALA A 35 -19.47 56.82 -1.53
CA ALA A 35 -20.71 57.23 -2.21
C ALA A 35 -21.74 57.90 -1.28
N THR A 36 -21.63 57.67 0.03
CA THR A 36 -22.57 58.21 1.03
C THR A 36 -21.98 59.36 1.86
N THR A 37 -20.65 59.48 1.95
CA THR A 37 -19.99 60.58 2.66
C THR A 37 -19.60 61.76 1.77
N ASP A 38 -19.40 61.53 0.46
CA ASP A 38 -18.94 62.56 -0.48
C ASP A 38 -20.03 62.93 -1.49
N VAL A 39 -21.25 63.21 -1.01
CA VAL A 39 -22.39 63.58 -1.86
C VAL A 39 -22.15 64.96 -2.47
N LEU A 40 -22.16 65.04 -3.81
CA LEU A 40 -21.99 66.29 -4.54
C LEU A 40 -23.33 67.06 -4.65
N ALA A 41 -23.26 68.40 -4.62
CA ALA A 41 -24.42 69.24 -4.85
C ALA A 41 -24.94 69.11 -6.29
N ALA A 42 -26.25 68.96 -6.47
CA ALA A 42 -26.89 68.79 -7.78
C ALA A 42 -26.95 70.09 -8.61
N GLY A 43 -26.73 71.25 -7.97
CA GLY A 43 -26.72 72.58 -8.57
C GLY A 43 -25.80 73.52 -7.80
N VAL A 44 -25.56 74.72 -8.35
CA VAL A 44 -24.67 75.74 -7.76
C VAL A 44 -25.35 76.61 -6.68
N ASP A 45 -26.57 76.25 -6.29
CA ASP A 45 -27.36 76.98 -5.30
C ASP A 45 -27.12 76.48 -3.86
N GLU A 46 -27.39 77.36 -2.89
CA GLU A 46 -27.17 77.11 -1.47
C GLU A 46 -28.05 75.97 -0.92
N VAL A 47 -29.22 75.70 -1.52
CA VAL A 47 -30.12 74.62 -1.08
C VAL A 47 -29.53 73.27 -1.49
N SER A 48 -29.05 73.13 -2.72
CA SER A 48 -28.33 71.93 -3.18
C SER A 48 -27.07 71.64 -2.35
N ALA A 49 -26.32 72.67 -1.97
CA ALA A 49 -25.14 72.55 -1.11
C ALA A 49 -25.50 72.11 0.33
N ALA A 50 -26.56 72.69 0.91
CA ALA A 50 -27.02 72.32 2.24
C ALA A 50 -27.57 70.87 2.30
N ILE A 51 -28.29 70.44 1.26
CA ILE A 51 -28.80 69.07 1.13
C ILE A 51 -27.63 68.06 1.01
N ALA A 52 -26.65 68.35 0.15
CA ALA A 52 -25.44 67.53 0.02
C ALA A 52 -24.69 67.40 1.36
N ALA A 53 -24.49 68.52 2.08
CA ALA A 53 -23.84 68.53 3.38
C ALA A 53 -24.61 67.73 4.45
N LEU A 54 -25.96 67.78 4.44
CA LEU A 54 -26.80 66.99 5.34
C LEU A 54 -26.62 65.49 5.09
N PHE A 55 -26.68 65.05 3.83
CA PHE A 55 -26.52 63.63 3.48
C PHE A 55 -25.09 63.13 3.77
N SER A 56 -24.06 63.90 3.43
CA SER A 56 -22.67 63.61 3.81
C SER A 56 -22.48 63.48 5.32
N SER A 57 -23.07 64.40 6.11
CA SER A 57 -23.01 64.34 7.58
C SER A 57 -23.71 63.09 8.14
N HIS A 58 -24.87 62.73 7.58
CA HIS A 58 -25.57 61.50 7.95
C HIS A 58 -24.76 60.24 7.59
N GLY A 59 -24.12 60.22 6.41
CA GLY A 59 -23.19 59.16 6.01
C GLY A 59 -22.04 58.97 7.00
N HIS A 60 -21.40 60.07 7.43
CA HIS A 60 -20.34 60.00 8.46
C HIS A 60 -20.85 59.49 9.82
N GLN A 61 -22.02 59.92 10.26
CA GLN A 61 -22.63 59.44 11.51
C GLN A 61 -22.96 57.94 11.45
N TYR A 62 -23.48 57.48 10.31
CA TYR A 62 -23.74 56.06 10.06
C TYR A 62 -22.45 55.23 10.11
N GLN A 63 -21.37 55.68 9.49
CA GLN A 63 -20.07 54.99 9.52
C GLN A 63 -19.48 54.91 10.94
N LEU A 64 -19.64 55.97 11.75
CA LEU A 64 -19.23 55.97 13.16
C LEU A 64 -20.03 54.97 14.00
N LEU A 65 -21.34 54.87 13.76
CA LEU A 65 -22.20 53.89 14.45
C LEU A 65 -21.85 52.46 14.02
N ASN A 66 -21.58 52.24 12.73
CA ASN A 66 -21.21 50.93 12.21
C ASN A 66 -19.89 50.42 12.83
N ALA A 67 -18.89 51.30 12.96
CA ALA A 67 -17.64 50.95 13.65
C ALA A 67 -17.85 50.54 15.13
N GLN A 68 -18.83 51.12 15.81
CA GLN A 68 -19.21 50.71 17.18
C GLN A 68 -19.94 49.36 17.19
N ALA A 69 -20.80 49.11 16.21
CA ALA A 69 -21.49 47.82 16.05
C ALA A 69 -20.51 46.68 15.73
N ASP A 70 -19.49 46.93 14.89
CA ASP A 70 -18.43 45.97 14.58
C ASP A 70 -17.63 45.59 15.83
N ALA A 71 -17.25 46.58 16.64
CA ALA A 71 -16.54 46.36 17.90
C ALA A 71 -17.38 45.60 18.93
N TRP A 72 -18.70 45.79 18.94
CA TRP A 72 -19.62 45.04 19.79
C TRP A 72 -19.76 43.59 19.30
N ASN A 73 -19.99 43.38 18.00
CA ASN A 73 -20.09 42.05 17.38
C ASN A 73 -18.82 41.22 17.63
N ALA A 74 -17.64 41.82 17.50
CA ALA A 74 -16.36 41.19 17.79
C ALA A 74 -16.29 40.66 19.23
N ARG A 75 -16.69 41.48 20.22
CA ARG A 75 -16.70 41.08 21.65
C ARG A 75 -17.77 40.02 21.94
N PHE A 76 -18.93 40.12 21.29
CA PHE A 76 -20.01 39.15 21.43
C PHE A 76 -19.56 37.76 20.96
N MET A 77 -18.96 37.66 19.77
CA MET A 77 -18.43 36.41 19.24
C MET A 77 -17.28 35.85 20.08
N GLN A 78 -16.37 36.71 20.55
CA GLN A 78 -15.29 36.30 21.45
C GLN A 78 -15.85 35.70 22.75
N THR A 79 -16.88 36.32 23.32
CA THR A 79 -17.56 35.84 24.53
C THR A 79 -18.29 34.51 24.28
N LEU A 80 -18.94 34.37 23.12
CA LEU A 80 -19.67 33.15 22.75
C LEU A 80 -18.71 31.95 22.57
N SER A 81 -17.57 32.17 21.92
CA SER A 81 -16.50 31.17 21.78
C SER A 81 -15.88 30.79 23.13
N ALA A 82 -15.64 31.77 24.02
CA ALA A 82 -15.13 31.51 25.36
C ALA A 82 -16.14 30.74 26.23
N ALA A 83 -17.44 31.05 26.10
CA ALA A 83 -18.50 30.31 26.78
C ALA A 83 -18.56 28.85 26.29
N SER A 84 -18.51 28.61 24.98
CA SER A 84 -18.42 27.26 24.39
C SER A 84 -17.27 26.44 24.98
N GLY A 85 -16.06 27.02 25.04
CA GLY A 85 -14.89 26.37 25.64
C GLY A 85 -15.08 26.05 27.13
N SER A 86 -15.78 26.91 27.87
CA SER A 86 -16.08 26.71 29.29
C SER A 86 -17.08 25.56 29.51
N TYR A 87 -18.12 25.44 28.66
CA TYR A 87 -19.06 24.32 28.71
C TYR A 87 -18.38 22.99 28.38
N ALA A 88 -17.55 22.95 27.33
CA ALA A 88 -16.77 21.75 26.98
C ALA A 88 -15.80 21.34 28.09
N ALA A 89 -15.12 22.30 28.73
CA ALA A 89 -14.22 22.02 29.85
C ALA A 89 -14.98 21.51 31.09
N ALA A 90 -16.18 22.02 31.35
CA ALA A 90 -17.02 21.55 32.45
C ALA A 90 -17.48 20.09 32.24
N GLU A 91 -17.86 19.72 31.02
CA GLU A 91 -18.21 18.33 30.67
C GLU A 91 -17.01 17.39 30.82
N ALA A 92 -15.83 17.78 30.32
CA ALA A 92 -14.61 17.00 30.45
C ALA A 92 -14.18 16.80 31.93
N SER A 93 -14.28 17.85 32.74
CA SER A 93 -13.98 17.78 34.18
C SER A 93 -14.97 16.89 34.94
N GLY A 94 -16.27 16.98 34.60
CA GLY A 94 -17.30 16.10 35.17
C GLY A 94 -17.07 14.64 34.84
N ALA A 95 -16.75 14.32 33.58
CA ALA A 95 -16.42 12.97 33.14
C ALA A 95 -15.17 12.41 33.84
N ALA A 96 -14.10 13.21 33.94
CA ALA A 96 -12.88 12.81 34.64
C ALA A 96 -13.14 12.51 36.12
N THR A 97 -13.96 13.34 36.79
CA THR A 97 -14.31 13.15 38.21
C THR A 97 -15.08 11.85 38.44
N LEU A 98 -16.02 11.52 37.55
CA LEU A 98 -16.78 10.27 37.62
C LEU A 98 -15.90 9.04 37.36
N GLN A 99 -14.97 9.13 36.40
CA GLN A 99 -14.00 8.07 36.13
C GLN A 99 -13.07 7.81 37.32
N THR A 100 -12.56 8.87 37.97
CA THR A 100 -11.71 8.70 39.17
C THR A 100 -12.49 8.08 40.33
N LEU A 101 -13.75 8.51 40.53
CA LEU A 101 -14.60 7.93 41.58
C LEU A 101 -14.88 6.45 41.34
N GLU A 102 -15.15 6.06 40.09
CA GLU A 102 -15.33 4.66 39.72
C GLU A 102 -14.06 3.83 40.01
N GLN A 103 -12.89 4.34 39.61
CA GLN A 103 -11.60 3.68 39.88
C GLN A 103 -11.32 3.53 41.38
N ASP A 104 -11.59 4.55 42.19
CA ASP A 104 -11.39 4.51 43.64
C ASP A 104 -12.31 3.48 44.31
N VAL A 105 -13.57 3.42 43.89
CA VAL A 105 -14.54 2.43 44.39
C VAL A 105 -14.12 1.01 43.99
N LEU A 106 -13.70 0.80 42.73
CA LEU A 106 -13.18 -0.50 42.28
C LEU A 106 -11.90 -0.89 43.01
N ALA A 107 -11.00 0.05 43.26
CA ALA A 107 -9.78 -0.18 44.03
C ALA A 107 -10.09 -0.64 45.46
N LEU A 108 -11.07 0.00 46.11
CA LEU A 108 -11.54 -0.39 47.44
C LEU A 108 -12.16 -1.79 47.44
N ILE A 109 -13.01 -2.11 46.46
CA ILE A 109 -13.64 -3.44 46.31
C ILE A 109 -12.57 -4.53 46.07
N ASN A 110 -11.56 -4.21 45.27
CA ASN A 110 -10.53 -5.17 44.87
C ASN A 110 -9.38 -5.30 45.87
N ALA A 111 -9.19 -4.34 46.79
CA ALA A 111 -8.06 -4.35 47.72
C ALA A 111 -7.92 -5.67 48.52
N PRO A 112 -8.99 -6.27 49.08
CA PRO A 112 -8.87 -7.52 49.81
C PRO A 112 -8.41 -8.70 48.94
N THR A 113 -8.96 -8.85 47.73
CA THR A 113 -8.60 -9.97 46.84
C THR A 113 -7.25 -9.77 46.17
N ASN A 114 -6.87 -8.53 45.88
CA ASN A 114 -5.52 -8.21 45.43
C ASN A 114 -4.49 -8.57 46.50
N ALA A 115 -4.75 -8.22 47.77
CA ALA A 115 -3.85 -8.56 48.87
C ALA A 115 -3.73 -10.08 49.11
N LEU A 116 -4.83 -10.84 48.95
CA LEU A 116 -4.87 -12.26 49.27
C LEU A 116 -4.48 -13.17 48.09
N LEU A 117 -4.84 -12.79 46.87
CA LEU A 117 -4.80 -13.66 45.69
C LEU A 117 -4.01 -13.04 44.51
N GLY A 118 -3.54 -11.80 44.65
CA GLY A 118 -2.87 -11.07 43.57
C GLY A 118 -3.76 -10.82 42.36
N ARG A 119 -5.09 -10.90 42.53
CA ARG A 119 -6.08 -10.82 41.46
C ARG A 119 -7.31 -10.01 41.92
N PRO A 120 -7.82 -9.10 41.08
CA PRO A 120 -9.01 -8.33 41.43
C PRO A 120 -10.24 -9.23 41.56
N LEU A 121 -11.21 -8.83 42.36
CA LEU A 121 -12.51 -9.48 42.46
C LEU A 121 -13.34 -9.15 41.21
N ILE A 122 -13.30 -7.88 40.79
CA ILE A 122 -14.00 -7.33 39.63
C ILE A 122 -13.04 -6.47 38.81
N GLY A 123 -13.02 -6.65 37.50
CA GLY A 123 -12.26 -5.80 36.58
C GLY A 123 -11.64 -6.58 35.43
N PRO A 124 -11.26 -5.91 34.33
CA PRO A 124 -10.58 -6.57 33.23
C PRO A 124 -9.17 -7.01 33.62
N GLY A 125 -8.65 -8.01 32.92
CA GLY A 125 -7.24 -8.34 32.96
C GLY A 125 -6.42 -7.29 32.24
N ALA A 126 -5.18 -7.06 32.70
CA ALA A 126 -4.28 -6.14 32.01
C ALA A 126 -3.91 -6.69 30.63
N ASP A 127 -3.96 -5.85 29.59
CA ASP A 127 -3.48 -6.24 28.28
C ASP A 127 -1.96 -6.46 28.31
N GLY A 128 -1.53 -7.47 27.57
CA GLY A 128 -0.14 -7.69 27.24
C GLY A 128 0.39 -6.58 26.33
N THR A 129 1.68 -6.37 26.41
CA THR A 129 2.39 -5.33 25.65
C THR A 129 3.53 -5.95 24.86
N THR A 130 3.96 -5.28 23.79
CA THR A 130 5.21 -5.63 23.13
C THR A 130 6.36 -5.08 23.98
N ASN A 131 7.23 -5.96 24.48
CA ASN A 131 8.37 -5.54 25.29
C ASN A 131 9.48 -4.94 24.41
N ALA A 132 10.55 -4.44 25.05
CA ALA A 132 11.66 -3.80 24.36
C ALA A 132 12.42 -4.72 23.38
N GLN A 133 12.25 -6.05 23.50
CA GLN A 133 12.81 -7.04 22.59
C GLN A 133 11.87 -7.36 21.42
N GLY A 134 10.72 -6.70 21.30
CA GLY A 134 9.73 -7.00 20.27
C GLY A 134 8.89 -8.24 20.56
N ILE A 135 8.85 -8.72 21.80
CA ILE A 135 8.08 -9.91 22.20
C ILE A 135 6.78 -9.48 22.89
N GLY A 136 5.66 -9.97 22.39
CA GLY A 136 4.35 -9.79 22.96
C GLY A 136 4.18 -10.56 24.27
N THR A 137 3.85 -9.87 25.36
CA THR A 137 3.59 -10.50 26.66
C THR A 137 2.16 -11.04 26.74
N PRO A 138 1.91 -12.06 27.57
CA PRO A 138 0.55 -12.57 27.76
C PRO A 138 -0.37 -11.52 28.43
N GLY A 139 -1.65 -11.57 28.08
CA GLY A 139 -2.69 -10.82 28.78
C GLY A 139 -2.95 -11.40 30.17
N GLY A 140 -3.18 -10.51 31.13
CA GLY A 140 -3.53 -10.86 32.51
C GLY A 140 -4.94 -11.46 32.62
N ALA A 141 -5.16 -12.24 33.68
CA ALA A 141 -6.48 -12.79 33.96
C ALA A 141 -7.46 -11.69 34.40
N GLY A 142 -8.73 -11.78 33.97
CA GLY A 142 -9.81 -10.91 34.45
C GLY A 142 -10.12 -11.12 35.94
N GLY A 143 -10.91 -10.25 36.56
CA GLY A 143 -11.31 -10.38 37.96
C GLY A 143 -12.00 -11.71 38.27
N ILE A 144 -11.95 -12.17 39.52
CA ILE A 144 -12.42 -13.50 39.92
C ILE A 144 -13.90 -13.71 39.64
N LEU A 145 -14.76 -12.73 39.95
CA LEU A 145 -16.20 -12.83 39.75
C LEU A 145 -16.63 -12.27 38.39
N ILE A 146 -16.21 -11.06 38.08
CA ILE A 146 -16.60 -10.36 36.86
C ILE A 146 -15.35 -9.74 36.26
N GLY A 147 -14.99 -10.18 35.06
CA GLY A 147 -13.82 -9.66 34.39
C GLY A 147 -13.45 -10.47 33.16
N SER A 148 -13.35 -9.78 32.04
CA SER A 148 -12.73 -10.34 30.83
C SER A 148 -11.22 -10.42 30.99
N GLY A 149 -10.59 -11.41 30.37
CA GLY A 149 -9.14 -11.48 30.30
C GLY A 149 -8.56 -10.37 29.41
N GLY A 150 -7.34 -9.94 29.72
CA GLY A 150 -6.62 -8.97 28.89
C GLY A 150 -6.18 -9.60 27.57
N ASN A 151 -6.07 -8.81 26.52
CA ASN A 151 -5.52 -9.23 25.24
C ASN A 151 -4.03 -9.56 25.38
N GLY A 152 -3.52 -10.50 24.58
CA GLY A 152 -2.09 -10.74 24.46
C GLY A 152 -1.41 -9.65 23.63
N GLY A 153 -0.17 -9.32 23.98
CA GLY A 153 0.64 -8.38 23.23
C GLY A 153 1.08 -8.95 21.88
N ASN A 154 1.25 -8.08 20.89
CA ASN A 154 1.78 -8.46 19.58
C ASN A 154 3.31 -8.63 19.63
N SER A 155 3.82 -9.61 18.89
CA SER A 155 5.25 -9.81 18.69
C SER A 155 5.69 -9.23 17.34
N THR A 156 6.78 -8.48 17.33
CA THR A 156 7.46 -7.95 16.14
C THR A 156 8.81 -8.63 15.91
N ALA A 157 9.37 -9.28 16.93
CA ALA A 157 10.62 -10.02 16.82
C ALA A 157 10.44 -11.34 16.05
N ALA A 158 11.38 -11.65 15.15
CA ALA A 158 11.41 -12.92 14.45
C ALA A 158 11.47 -14.11 15.45
N GLY A 159 10.66 -15.13 15.20
CA GLY A 159 10.54 -16.33 16.04
C GLY A 159 9.75 -16.15 17.33
N ALA A 160 9.32 -14.93 17.68
CA ALA A 160 8.54 -14.67 18.89
C ALA A 160 7.05 -14.88 18.64
N ALA A 161 6.46 -15.87 19.33
CA ALA A 161 5.02 -16.09 19.27
C ALA A 161 4.25 -14.89 19.84
N GLY A 162 3.03 -14.68 19.38
CA GLY A 162 2.14 -13.67 19.96
C GLY A 162 1.79 -13.99 21.41
N GLY A 163 1.58 -12.95 22.22
CA GLY A 163 1.15 -13.12 23.60
C GLY A 163 -0.18 -13.87 23.67
N ALA A 164 -0.32 -14.81 24.60
CA ALA A 164 -1.61 -15.46 24.82
C ALA A 164 -2.61 -14.47 25.44
N GLY A 165 -3.88 -14.56 25.07
CA GLY A 165 -4.96 -13.86 25.74
C GLY A 165 -5.20 -14.38 27.14
N GLY A 166 -5.50 -13.48 28.08
CA GLY A 166 -5.80 -13.81 29.47
C GLY A 166 -7.13 -14.55 29.62
N ALA A 167 -7.22 -15.42 30.62
CA ALA A 167 -8.49 -16.07 30.98
C ALA A 167 -9.43 -15.10 31.71
N ALA A 168 -10.74 -15.28 31.52
CA ALA A 168 -11.77 -14.56 32.27
C ALA A 168 -11.94 -15.09 33.72
N GLY A 169 -12.81 -14.41 34.47
CA GLY A 169 -13.29 -14.83 35.79
C GLY A 169 -14.41 -15.88 35.77
N LEU A 170 -15.33 -15.77 36.72
CA LEU A 170 -16.59 -16.52 36.70
C LEU A 170 -17.49 -16.05 35.54
N ILE A 171 -17.59 -14.74 35.34
CA ILE A 171 -18.29 -14.10 34.22
C ILE A 171 -17.30 -13.19 33.48
N GLY A 172 -17.19 -13.36 32.16
CA GLY A 172 -16.34 -12.52 31.31
C GLY A 172 -15.84 -13.26 30.07
N THR A 173 -15.36 -12.51 29.08
CA THR A 173 -14.80 -13.10 27.85
C THR A 173 -13.30 -13.31 28.00
N GLY A 174 -12.77 -14.37 27.40
CA GLY A 174 -11.32 -14.51 27.28
C GLY A 174 -10.73 -13.37 26.45
N GLY A 175 -9.51 -12.95 26.76
CA GLY A 175 -8.78 -11.97 25.97
C GLY A 175 -8.35 -12.53 24.63
N ASN A 176 -8.15 -11.69 23.62
CA ASN A 176 -7.65 -12.14 22.32
C ASN A 176 -6.15 -12.47 22.42
N GLY A 177 -5.66 -13.40 21.60
CA GLY A 177 -4.22 -13.61 21.42
C GLY A 177 -3.61 -12.50 20.56
N GLY A 178 -2.36 -12.15 20.84
CA GLY A 178 -1.58 -11.21 20.03
C GLY A 178 -1.01 -11.84 18.77
N SER A 179 -0.60 -11.04 17.80
CA SER A 179 0.03 -11.53 16.56
C SER A 179 1.44 -12.08 16.81
N GLY A 180 1.84 -13.11 16.05
CA GLY A 180 3.21 -13.61 16.03
C GLY A 180 4.15 -12.71 15.23
N GLY A 181 5.44 -12.70 15.59
CA GLY A 181 6.49 -12.12 14.75
C GLY A 181 6.87 -13.07 13.62
N TRP A 182 7.82 -12.66 12.76
CA TRP A 182 8.20 -13.45 11.58
C TRP A 182 8.52 -14.92 11.92
N GLY A 183 7.86 -15.85 11.24
CA GLY A 183 8.03 -17.30 11.41
C GLY A 183 7.46 -17.85 12.71
N ALA A 184 6.64 -17.08 13.43
CA ALA A 184 6.12 -17.46 14.73
C ALA A 184 4.60 -17.53 14.77
N LEU A 185 4.11 -18.36 15.70
CA LEU A 185 2.69 -18.61 15.90
C LEU A 185 1.99 -17.36 16.44
N GLY A 186 0.72 -17.20 16.07
CA GLY A 186 -0.18 -16.29 16.77
C GLY A 186 -0.44 -16.76 18.20
N GLY A 187 -0.70 -15.82 19.10
CA GLY A 187 -1.06 -16.11 20.48
C GLY A 187 -2.41 -16.83 20.58
N ALA A 188 -2.54 -17.77 21.51
CA ALA A 188 -3.83 -18.40 21.77
C ALA A 188 -4.81 -17.40 22.40
N GLY A 189 -6.09 -17.50 22.06
CA GLY A 189 -7.16 -16.78 22.74
C GLY A 189 -7.38 -17.30 24.16
N GLY A 190 -7.74 -16.41 25.06
CA GLY A 190 -8.00 -16.71 26.45
C GLY A 190 -9.29 -17.50 26.66
N THR A 191 -9.37 -18.25 27.75
CA THR A 191 -10.59 -19.00 28.09
C THR A 191 -11.67 -18.05 28.61
N GLY A 192 -12.92 -18.28 28.19
CA GLY A 192 -14.10 -17.55 28.68
C GLY A 192 -14.45 -17.88 30.13
N GLY A 193 -15.44 -17.17 30.67
CA GLY A 193 -15.82 -17.28 32.07
C GLY A 193 -16.25 -18.68 32.46
N LEU A 194 -15.94 -19.09 33.70
CA LEU A 194 -16.28 -20.42 34.22
C LEU A 194 -17.79 -20.69 34.15
N LEU A 195 -18.60 -19.69 34.49
CA LEU A 195 -20.05 -19.73 34.38
C LEU A 195 -20.47 -19.19 33.02
N TYR A 196 -20.17 -17.94 32.73
CA TYR A 196 -20.65 -17.31 31.49
C TYR A 196 -19.55 -16.52 30.81
N GLY A 197 -19.29 -16.86 29.56
CA GLY A 197 -18.54 -16.01 28.66
C GLY A 197 -17.84 -16.76 27.55
N ASN A 198 -17.58 -16.02 26.48
CA ASN A 198 -16.99 -16.56 25.28
C ASN A 198 -15.47 -16.69 25.43
N GLY A 199 -14.88 -17.65 24.72
CA GLY A 199 -13.44 -17.67 24.52
C GLY A 199 -12.96 -16.49 23.67
N GLY A 200 -11.73 -16.05 23.89
CA GLY A 200 -11.08 -15.00 23.10
C GLY A 200 -10.63 -15.50 21.74
N TRP A 201 -10.44 -14.60 20.78
CA TRP A 201 -9.94 -14.96 19.46
C TRP A 201 -8.46 -15.32 19.50
N GLY A 202 -8.03 -16.25 18.65
CA GLY A 202 -6.61 -16.48 18.41
C GLY A 202 -5.99 -15.32 17.63
N GLY A 203 -4.73 -15.01 17.94
CA GLY A 203 -3.97 -13.98 17.24
C GLY A 203 -3.50 -14.45 15.87
N ALA A 204 -3.24 -13.51 14.95
CA ALA A 204 -2.66 -13.83 13.65
C ALA A 204 -1.27 -14.48 13.80
N GLY A 205 -0.96 -15.46 12.97
CA GLY A 205 0.41 -15.89 12.77
C GLY A 205 1.24 -14.75 12.19
N GLY A 206 2.52 -14.68 12.54
CA GLY A 206 3.43 -13.84 11.77
C GLY A 206 3.62 -14.40 10.36
N PRO A 207 4.37 -13.73 9.49
CA PRO A 207 4.71 -14.29 8.18
C PRO A 207 5.25 -15.71 8.30
N VAL A 208 4.78 -16.64 7.49
CA VAL A 208 5.01 -18.10 7.61
C VAL A 208 4.66 -18.78 8.94
N GLY A 209 3.96 -18.09 9.84
CA GLY A 209 3.50 -18.57 11.13
C GLY A 209 2.04 -19.02 11.12
N ILE A 210 1.73 -20.09 11.86
CA ILE A 210 0.35 -20.58 12.00
C ILE A 210 -0.45 -19.61 12.87
N GLY A 211 -1.72 -19.40 12.54
CA GLY A 211 -2.65 -18.65 13.38
C GLY A 211 -2.82 -19.25 14.78
N GLY A 212 -3.00 -18.39 15.78
CA GLY A 212 -3.25 -18.80 17.15
C GLY A 212 -4.59 -19.52 17.31
N ALA A 213 -4.67 -20.49 18.22
CA ALA A 213 -5.93 -21.15 18.52
C ALA A 213 -6.91 -20.19 19.22
N GLY A 214 -8.19 -20.29 18.93
CA GLY A 214 -9.25 -19.61 19.68
C GLY A 214 -9.41 -20.20 21.09
N GLY A 215 -9.80 -19.35 22.04
CA GLY A 215 -10.06 -19.72 23.42
C GLY A 215 -11.36 -20.52 23.57
N ASN A 216 -11.42 -21.38 24.58
CA ASN A 216 -12.63 -22.16 24.86
C ASN A 216 -13.61 -21.36 25.74
N ALA A 217 -14.91 -21.63 25.62
CA ALA A 217 -15.89 -21.34 26.65
C ALA A 217 -16.07 -22.57 27.57
N ILE A 218 -16.51 -22.38 28.81
CA ILE A 218 -16.59 -23.46 29.82
C ILE A 218 -18.00 -24.00 29.98
N LEU A 219 -18.93 -23.24 30.56
CA LEU A 219 -20.30 -23.72 30.83
C LEU A 219 -21.31 -23.13 29.84
N TRP A 220 -21.34 -21.80 29.76
CA TRP A 220 -22.17 -21.03 28.82
C TRP A 220 -21.29 -20.07 28.02
N GLY A 221 -21.46 -20.05 26.70
CA GLY A 221 -20.73 -19.13 25.81
C GLY A 221 -20.18 -19.83 24.58
N THR A 222 -19.77 -19.06 23.58
CA THR A 222 -19.18 -19.58 22.35
C THR A 222 -17.67 -19.68 22.47
N GLY A 223 -17.07 -20.65 21.76
CA GLY A 223 -15.62 -20.65 21.56
C GLY A 223 -15.17 -19.45 20.72
N GLY A 224 -13.95 -18.98 20.96
CA GLY A 224 -13.34 -17.94 20.15
C GLY A 224 -12.88 -18.46 18.79
N GLY A 225 -12.87 -17.61 17.77
CA GLY A 225 -12.34 -17.99 16.46
C GLY A 225 -10.82 -18.19 16.48
N GLY A 226 -10.31 -19.03 15.60
CA GLY A 226 -8.88 -19.16 15.36
C GLY A 226 -8.32 -17.94 14.61
N GLY A 227 -7.05 -17.63 14.85
CA GLY A 227 -6.36 -16.55 14.16
C GLY A 227 -6.00 -16.91 12.72
N ILE A 228 -5.79 -15.90 11.87
CA ILE A 228 -5.34 -16.11 10.49
C ILE A 228 -3.89 -16.65 10.46
N GLY A 229 -3.57 -17.49 9.48
CA GLY A 229 -2.19 -17.92 9.21
C GLY A 229 -1.42 -16.90 8.37
N GLY A 230 -0.11 -16.84 8.53
CA GLY A 230 0.80 -16.20 7.56
C GLY A 230 0.93 -17.02 6.27
N GLU A 231 1.67 -16.49 5.30
CA GLU A 231 1.97 -17.14 4.03
C GLU A 231 2.43 -18.58 4.22
N LEU A 232 1.96 -19.51 3.41
CA LEU A 232 2.33 -20.93 3.48
C LEU A 232 1.92 -21.60 4.82
N ALA A 233 1.22 -20.90 5.71
CA ALA A 233 0.88 -21.38 7.04
C ALA A 233 -0.63 -21.48 7.24
N ALA A 234 -1.02 -22.45 8.07
CA ALA A 234 -2.42 -22.70 8.33
C ALA A 234 -3.03 -21.64 9.25
N GLY A 235 -4.35 -21.48 9.16
CA GLY A 235 -5.10 -20.76 10.18
C GLY A 235 -5.15 -21.54 11.50
N GLY A 236 -5.38 -20.81 12.58
CA GLY A 236 -5.53 -21.37 13.92
C GLY A 236 -6.85 -22.14 14.08
N ALA A 237 -6.86 -23.13 14.98
CA ALA A 237 -8.10 -23.84 15.30
C ALA A 237 -9.06 -22.94 16.09
N GLY A 238 -10.37 -23.09 15.88
CA GLY A 238 -11.38 -22.45 16.73
C GLY A 238 -11.49 -23.11 18.10
N GLY A 239 -11.86 -22.33 19.10
CA GLY A 239 -12.08 -22.81 20.47
C GLY A 239 -13.42 -23.54 20.63
N SER A 240 -13.54 -24.37 21.66
CA SER A 240 -14.77 -25.10 21.96
C SER A 240 -15.83 -24.19 22.59
N GLY A 241 -17.10 -24.42 22.27
CA GLY A 241 -18.24 -23.82 22.95
C GLY A 241 -18.44 -24.36 24.36
N GLY A 242 -19.19 -23.63 25.18
CA GLY A 242 -19.52 -24.00 26.55
C GLY A 242 -20.31 -25.30 26.61
N PHE A 243 -20.05 -26.11 27.63
CA PHE A 243 -20.57 -27.48 27.75
C PHE A 243 -22.09 -27.59 27.61
N LEU A 244 -22.86 -26.67 28.20
CA LEU A 244 -24.33 -26.70 28.13
C LEU A 244 -24.86 -25.99 26.90
N VAL A 245 -24.46 -24.74 26.69
CA VAL A 245 -24.90 -23.92 25.56
C VAL A 245 -23.73 -23.13 25.02
N GLY A 246 -23.46 -23.29 23.73
CA GLY A 246 -22.31 -22.68 23.11
C GLY A 246 -21.96 -23.26 21.76
N ASN A 247 -21.79 -22.40 20.77
CA ASN A 247 -21.22 -22.80 19.50
C ASN A 247 -19.69 -22.89 19.62
N GLY A 248 -19.09 -23.81 18.86
CA GLY A 248 -17.65 -23.78 18.63
C GLY A 248 -17.25 -22.55 17.83
N GLY A 249 -16.07 -22.00 18.09
CA GLY A 249 -15.50 -20.92 17.30
C GLY A 249 -15.08 -21.40 15.92
N GLY A 250 -15.17 -20.55 14.90
CA GLY A 250 -14.66 -20.88 13.57
C GLY A 250 -13.15 -21.06 13.55
N GLY A 251 -12.63 -21.91 12.66
CA GLY A 251 -11.20 -21.95 12.36
C GLY A 251 -10.76 -20.68 11.64
N GLY A 252 -9.52 -20.27 11.85
CA GLY A 252 -8.94 -19.13 11.15
C GLY A 252 -8.64 -19.47 9.68
N THR A 253 -8.65 -18.46 8.83
CA THR A 253 -8.25 -18.61 7.42
C THR A 253 -6.75 -18.89 7.31
N GLY A 254 -6.33 -19.77 6.40
CA GLY A 254 -4.90 -19.95 6.07
C GLY A 254 -4.34 -18.75 5.32
N GLY A 255 -3.04 -18.48 5.45
CA GLY A 255 -2.39 -17.53 4.54
C GLY A 255 -2.29 -18.11 3.12
N VAL A 256 -1.77 -17.35 2.16
CA VAL A 256 -1.59 -17.81 0.77
C VAL A 256 -0.93 -19.20 0.72
N LEU A 257 -1.50 -20.13 -0.05
CA LEU A 257 -1.12 -21.56 -0.10
C LEU A 257 -1.21 -22.33 1.24
N GLY A 258 -1.80 -21.73 2.27
CA GLY A 258 -2.03 -22.29 3.60
C GLY A 258 -3.44 -22.88 3.76
N ALA A 259 -3.55 -23.93 4.58
CA ALA A 259 -4.84 -24.54 4.87
C ALA A 259 -5.64 -23.72 5.91
N GLY A 260 -6.96 -23.79 5.85
CA GLY A 260 -7.81 -23.24 6.90
C GLY A 260 -7.72 -24.05 8.19
N GLY A 261 -7.79 -23.36 9.32
CA GLY A 261 -7.81 -23.96 10.65
C GLY A 261 -9.08 -24.76 10.91
N LEU A 262 -9.01 -25.75 11.81
CA LEU A 262 -10.17 -26.54 12.17
C LEU A 262 -11.19 -25.71 12.97
N GLY A 263 -12.47 -25.98 12.78
CA GLY A 263 -13.52 -25.42 13.63
C GLY A 263 -13.52 -26.03 15.04
N GLY A 264 -13.97 -25.24 16.01
CA GLY A 264 -14.11 -25.65 17.40
C GLY A 264 -15.31 -26.57 17.64
N LYS A 265 -15.27 -27.34 18.72
CA LYS A 265 -16.37 -28.24 19.11
C LYS A 265 -17.56 -27.47 19.67
N ALA A 266 -18.76 -28.00 19.47
CA ALA A 266 -19.98 -27.47 20.07
C ALA A 266 -20.16 -27.91 21.54
N GLY A 267 -20.98 -27.17 22.27
CA GLY A 267 -21.64 -27.62 23.50
C GLY A 267 -22.83 -28.54 23.23
N LEU A 268 -23.53 -28.95 24.30
CA LEU A 268 -24.72 -29.79 24.24
C LEU A 268 -25.83 -29.15 23.37
N LEU A 269 -26.06 -27.84 23.54
CA LEU A 269 -26.98 -27.04 22.72
C LEU A 269 -26.19 -25.99 21.93
N GLY A 270 -25.49 -26.43 20.89
CA GLY A 270 -24.77 -25.54 20.00
C GLY A 270 -24.38 -26.23 18.69
N THR A 271 -23.77 -25.45 17.79
CA THR A 271 -23.22 -25.94 16.53
C THR A 271 -21.69 -25.94 16.58
N ALA A 272 -21.07 -26.89 15.87
CA ALA A 272 -19.62 -26.88 15.72
C ALA A 272 -19.22 -25.63 14.91
N GLY A 273 -18.02 -25.12 15.18
CA GLY A 273 -17.43 -24.07 14.38
C GLY A 273 -17.15 -24.56 12.97
N ALA A 274 -17.30 -23.68 11.98
CA ALA A 274 -16.87 -23.98 10.62
C ALA A 274 -15.34 -24.11 10.55
N GLN A 275 -14.86 -24.94 9.62
CA GLN A 275 -13.45 -24.89 9.23
C GLN A 275 -13.16 -23.52 8.58
N GLY A 276 -11.99 -22.96 8.86
CA GLY A 276 -11.51 -21.78 8.17
C GLY A 276 -11.32 -22.05 6.68
N ALA A 277 -11.36 -21.00 5.87
CA ALA A 277 -11.04 -21.13 4.45
C ALA A 277 -9.54 -21.42 4.28
N ALA A 278 -9.18 -22.18 3.24
CA ALA A 278 -7.81 -22.17 2.74
C ALA A 278 -7.47 -20.76 2.22
N GLY A 279 -6.19 -20.42 2.24
CA GLY A 279 -5.73 -19.19 1.61
C GLY A 279 -5.87 -19.23 0.10
N GLY A 280 -5.74 -18.05 -0.50
CA GLY A 280 -5.78 -17.88 -1.95
C GLY A 280 -4.52 -18.38 -2.64
N GLN A 281 -4.55 -18.28 -3.97
CA GLN A 281 -3.36 -18.38 -4.81
C GLN A 281 -2.42 -17.19 -4.55
N PRO A 282 -1.10 -17.35 -4.76
CA PRO A 282 -0.12 -16.28 -4.62
C PRO A 282 -0.18 -15.30 -5.78
N THR A 283 -1.35 -14.70 -6.01
CA THR A 283 -1.66 -13.90 -7.19
C THR A 283 -2.07 -12.49 -6.77
N VAL A 284 -1.60 -11.50 -7.53
CA VAL A 284 -2.02 -10.10 -7.44
C VAL A 284 -2.54 -9.63 -8.78
N ALA A 285 -3.36 -8.58 -8.76
CA ALA A 285 -3.86 -7.96 -9.97
C ALA A 285 -2.70 -7.29 -10.72
N LEU A 286 -2.61 -7.57 -12.01
CA LEU A 286 -1.66 -6.97 -12.95
C LEU A 286 -2.46 -6.11 -13.94
N THR A 287 -2.06 -4.85 -14.09
CA THR A 287 -2.75 -3.89 -14.94
C THR A 287 -1.81 -3.34 -15.99
N TYR A 288 -2.02 -3.74 -17.24
CA TYR A 288 -1.36 -3.17 -18.41
C TYR A 288 -2.07 -1.89 -18.89
N THR A 289 -1.28 -0.86 -19.24
CA THR A 289 -1.79 0.39 -19.81
C THR A 289 -1.18 0.68 -21.17
N SER A 290 -1.98 0.74 -22.22
CA SER A 290 -1.48 0.92 -23.61
C SER A 290 -0.87 2.29 -23.90
N THR A 291 -1.17 3.30 -23.10
CA THR A 291 -0.62 4.67 -23.26
C THR A 291 0.82 4.76 -22.79
N ASN A 292 1.16 4.06 -21.70
CA ASN A 292 2.51 4.09 -21.13
C ASN A 292 3.30 2.80 -21.44
N ASN A 293 2.59 1.78 -21.91
CA ASN A 293 3.11 0.53 -22.44
C ASN A 293 3.90 -0.35 -21.46
N TYR A 294 3.48 -0.32 -20.20
CA TYR A 294 4.00 -1.18 -19.14
C TYR A 294 2.86 -1.68 -18.25
N SER A 295 3.19 -2.63 -17.37
CA SER A 295 2.25 -3.28 -16.47
C SER A 295 2.56 -2.98 -15.03
N THR A 296 1.52 -2.80 -14.24
CA THR A 296 1.62 -2.35 -12.85
C THR A 296 0.94 -3.29 -11.87
N ILE A 297 1.46 -3.32 -10.66
CA ILE A 297 0.82 -3.92 -9.48
C ILE A 297 0.70 -2.87 -8.38
N ASN A 298 -0.07 -3.18 -7.34
CA ASN A 298 -0.05 -2.41 -6.10
C ASN A 298 0.85 -3.14 -5.09
N LEU A 299 1.81 -2.43 -4.50
CA LEU A 299 2.63 -2.94 -3.40
C LEU A 299 2.79 -1.88 -2.31
N SER A 300 3.06 -2.30 -1.08
CA SER A 300 3.33 -1.41 0.05
C SER A 300 4.76 -1.62 0.56
N VAL A 301 5.39 -0.53 1.02
CA VAL A 301 6.72 -0.55 1.63
C VAL A 301 6.64 0.05 3.02
N GLY A 302 7.28 -0.61 4.00
CA GLY A 302 7.31 -0.09 5.38
C GLY A 302 5.94 0.12 6.04
N GLY A 303 4.90 -0.59 5.57
CA GLY A 303 3.53 -0.48 6.09
C GLY A 303 2.72 0.72 5.58
N ALA A 304 3.19 1.38 4.51
CA ALA A 304 2.51 2.50 3.88
C ALA A 304 1.25 2.09 3.10
N PRO A 305 0.43 3.04 2.64
CA PRO A 305 -0.57 2.77 1.62
C PRO A 305 0.06 2.12 0.37
N PRO A 306 -0.67 1.26 -0.36
CA PRO A 306 -0.15 0.67 -1.59
C PRO A 306 0.16 1.72 -2.67
N ILE A 307 1.26 1.52 -3.38
CA ILE A 307 1.78 2.34 -4.47
C ILE A 307 1.63 1.55 -5.77
N VAL A 308 1.20 2.23 -6.83
CA VAL A 308 1.19 1.65 -8.18
C VAL A 308 2.62 1.55 -8.66
N THR A 309 3.09 0.35 -8.92
CA THR A 309 4.49 0.07 -9.25
C THR A 309 4.56 -0.76 -10.53
N GLU A 310 5.38 -0.30 -11.47
CA GLU A 310 5.70 -1.03 -12.69
C GLU A 310 6.40 -2.35 -12.36
N VAL A 311 6.05 -3.41 -13.10
CA VAL A 311 6.76 -4.69 -13.06
C VAL A 311 7.63 -4.76 -14.30
N ASP A 312 8.94 -4.72 -14.08
CA ASP A 312 9.92 -4.56 -15.15
C ASP A 312 10.90 -5.76 -15.18
N THR A 313 10.74 -6.62 -16.19
CA THR A 313 11.64 -7.77 -16.38
C THR A 313 13.00 -7.38 -16.95
N GLY A 314 13.12 -6.16 -17.48
CA GLY A 314 14.34 -5.56 -18.00
C GLY A 314 15.22 -4.88 -16.94
N SER A 315 14.81 -4.74 -15.68
CA SER A 315 15.66 -4.11 -14.66
C SER A 315 15.77 -4.93 -13.37
N GLY A 316 16.67 -4.53 -12.46
CA GLY A 316 16.91 -5.23 -11.20
C GLY A 316 16.76 -4.31 -9.99
N GLY A 317 15.77 -4.57 -9.13
CA GLY A 317 15.58 -3.84 -7.87
C GLY A 317 14.33 -2.98 -7.82
N LEU A 318 13.94 -2.56 -6.60
CA LEU A 318 12.79 -1.69 -6.40
C LEU A 318 13.26 -0.26 -6.17
N VAL A 319 12.84 0.66 -7.06
CA VAL A 319 13.05 2.10 -6.91
C VAL A 319 11.70 2.82 -6.82
N ILE A 320 11.58 3.74 -5.87
CA ILE A 320 10.35 4.49 -5.61
C ILE A 320 10.70 5.98 -5.55
N PRO A 321 10.03 6.85 -6.32
CA PRO A 321 10.23 8.28 -6.19
C PRO A 321 9.79 8.77 -4.81
N ILE A 322 10.56 9.68 -4.20
CA ILE A 322 10.22 10.25 -2.90
C ILE A 322 8.84 10.94 -2.90
N THR A 323 8.32 11.33 -4.06
CA THR A 323 6.98 11.91 -4.24
C THR A 323 5.84 10.92 -3.99
N GLU A 324 6.10 9.61 -4.05
CA GLU A 324 5.13 8.55 -3.74
C GLU A 324 5.10 8.20 -2.24
N LEU A 325 6.01 8.77 -1.44
CA LEU A 325 6.19 8.42 -0.04
C LEU A 325 5.92 9.63 0.86
N ASP A 326 5.06 9.46 1.87
CA ASP A 326 4.92 10.47 2.90
C ASP A 326 6.09 10.43 3.91
N ALA A 327 6.24 11.52 4.67
CA ALA A 327 7.33 11.65 5.63
C ALA A 327 7.34 10.55 6.71
N GLN A 328 6.16 10.03 7.07
CA GLN A 328 6.03 8.97 8.06
C GLN A 328 6.52 7.64 7.50
N THR A 329 6.20 7.35 6.24
CA THR A 329 6.67 6.16 5.52
C THR A 329 8.19 6.17 5.43
N ILE A 330 8.79 7.29 5.04
CA ILE A 330 10.25 7.44 5.00
C ILE A 330 10.86 7.21 6.39
N ALA A 331 10.24 7.72 7.46
CA ALA A 331 10.70 7.48 8.82
C ALA A 331 10.60 5.98 9.21
N ASN A 332 9.57 5.27 8.73
CA ASN A 332 9.36 3.85 8.98
C ASN A 332 10.34 2.95 8.20
N LEU A 333 10.94 3.43 7.11
CA LEU A 333 11.98 2.70 6.37
C LEU A 333 13.27 2.51 7.18
N GLY A 334 13.43 3.27 8.28
CA GLY A 334 14.60 3.22 9.15
C GLY A 334 15.80 3.97 8.59
N PRO A 335 17.01 3.74 9.14
CA PRO A 335 18.21 4.41 8.69
C PRO A 335 18.57 3.97 7.26
N SER A 336 19.10 4.91 6.47
CA SER A 336 19.65 4.56 5.15
C SER A 336 20.87 3.64 5.30
N VAL A 337 21.03 2.76 4.33
CA VAL A 337 22.12 1.79 4.26
C VAL A 337 23.08 2.05 3.10
N GLY A 338 22.79 3.04 2.26
CA GLY A 338 23.62 3.44 1.13
C GLY A 338 22.94 4.45 0.21
N THR A 339 23.58 4.71 -0.92
CA THR A 339 23.07 5.55 -2.01
C THR A 339 23.51 4.95 -3.34
N GLY A 340 22.78 5.20 -4.41
CA GLY A 340 23.15 4.79 -5.76
C GLY A 340 22.49 5.68 -6.81
N SER A 341 22.66 5.32 -8.08
CA SER A 341 22.04 6.00 -9.20
C SER A 341 21.82 5.05 -10.36
N VAL A 342 20.85 5.36 -11.21
CA VAL A 342 20.57 4.66 -12.48
C VAL A 342 20.58 5.67 -13.62
N ASP A 343 21.20 5.29 -14.75
CA ASP A 343 21.26 6.08 -15.99
C ASP A 343 20.21 5.56 -16.98
N TYR A 344 19.33 6.46 -17.41
CA TYR A 344 18.32 6.20 -18.44
C TYR A 344 18.77 6.84 -19.76
N GLY A 345 19.32 5.99 -20.63
CA GLY A 345 19.58 6.31 -22.03
C GLY A 345 20.63 7.41 -22.26
N GLY A 346 21.54 7.64 -21.30
CA GLY A 346 22.59 8.67 -21.38
C GLY A 346 22.06 10.10 -21.33
N PHE A 347 20.78 10.27 -20.99
CA PHE A 347 20.07 11.54 -20.99
C PHE A 347 19.55 11.94 -19.61
N GLN A 348 19.28 10.96 -18.74
CA GLN A 348 18.73 11.18 -17.41
C GLN A 348 19.44 10.30 -16.39
N ILE A 349 19.71 10.84 -15.21
CA ILE A 349 20.20 10.06 -14.05
C ILE A 349 19.24 10.23 -12.88
N ASN A 350 18.75 9.13 -12.34
CA ASN A 350 17.97 9.12 -11.11
C ASN A 350 18.88 8.66 -9.96
N HIS A 351 19.11 9.54 -8.99
CA HIS A 351 19.86 9.25 -7.78
C HIS A 351 18.90 8.83 -6.67
N TYR A 352 19.30 7.82 -5.89
CA TYR A 352 18.46 7.28 -4.84
C TYR A 352 19.22 6.98 -3.55
N THR A 353 18.52 7.10 -2.43
CA THR A 353 18.96 6.63 -1.11
C THR A 353 18.43 5.21 -0.87
N ILE A 354 19.29 4.32 -0.38
CA ILE A 354 18.95 2.91 -0.16
C ILE A 354 18.50 2.69 1.28
N TYR A 355 17.37 2.03 1.44
CA TYR A 355 16.79 1.61 2.73
C TYR A 355 16.61 0.10 2.77
N LYS A 356 16.33 -0.44 3.97
CA LYS A 356 16.01 -1.86 4.16
C LYS A 356 14.68 -2.01 4.90
N ALA A 357 13.65 -2.42 4.17
CA ALA A 357 12.29 -2.58 4.71
C ALA A 357 11.57 -3.76 4.04
N PRO A 358 10.55 -4.34 4.70
CA PRO A 358 9.71 -5.35 4.07
C PRO A 358 8.83 -4.72 2.98
N VAL A 359 8.55 -5.51 1.94
CA VAL A 359 7.62 -5.18 0.85
C VAL A 359 6.41 -6.12 0.96
N ASP A 360 5.21 -5.55 0.98
CA ASP A 360 3.94 -6.28 1.00
C ASP A 360 3.28 -6.20 -0.38
N PHE A 361 3.09 -7.34 -1.03
CA PHE A 361 2.42 -7.44 -2.32
C PHE A 361 0.88 -7.55 -2.21
N GLY A 362 0.35 -7.55 -0.99
CA GLY A 362 -1.05 -7.85 -0.71
C GLY A 362 -1.28 -9.34 -0.51
N ASN A 363 -2.51 -9.68 -0.10
CA ASN A 363 -2.90 -11.04 0.31
C ASN A 363 -2.00 -11.63 1.42
N GLY A 364 -1.36 -10.74 2.19
CA GLY A 364 -0.41 -11.08 3.22
C GLY A 364 0.89 -11.67 2.68
N MET A 365 1.29 -11.42 1.43
CA MET A 365 2.58 -11.84 0.88
C MET A 365 3.65 -10.78 1.17
N LEU A 366 4.34 -10.97 2.28
CA LEU A 366 5.35 -10.07 2.81
C LEU A 366 6.76 -10.63 2.57
N THR A 367 7.70 -9.75 2.23
CA THR A 367 9.11 -10.12 2.13
C THR A 367 9.82 -10.00 3.49
N GLN A 368 10.92 -10.74 3.66
CA GLN A 368 11.96 -10.30 4.59
C GLN A 368 12.44 -8.89 4.22
N PRO A 369 12.98 -8.10 5.15
CA PRO A 369 13.49 -6.77 4.83
C PRO A 369 14.48 -6.83 3.66
N THR A 370 14.14 -6.13 2.58
CA THR A 370 14.89 -6.09 1.33
C THR A 370 15.36 -4.68 1.02
N THR A 371 16.32 -4.54 0.12
CA THR A 371 16.84 -3.24 -0.32
C THR A 371 15.83 -2.51 -1.20
N ILE A 372 15.57 -1.25 -0.88
CA ILE A 372 14.66 -0.36 -1.63
C ILE A 372 15.40 0.95 -1.90
N GLY A 373 15.42 1.41 -3.15
CA GLY A 373 15.92 2.73 -3.52
C GLY A 373 14.81 3.77 -3.47
N VAL A 374 15.03 4.88 -2.79
CA VAL A 374 14.14 6.05 -2.81
C VAL A 374 14.79 7.14 -3.65
N ILE A 375 14.21 7.46 -4.81
CA ILE A 375 14.76 8.48 -5.70
C ILE A 375 14.52 9.85 -5.06
N ASP A 376 15.62 10.55 -4.76
CA ASP A 376 15.61 11.84 -4.08
C ASP A 376 16.14 12.99 -4.95
N LYS A 377 16.80 12.67 -6.07
CA LYS A 377 17.34 13.64 -7.02
C LYS A 377 17.34 13.07 -8.44
N VAL A 378 16.99 13.91 -9.41
CA VAL A 378 17.05 13.58 -10.84
C VAL A 378 17.86 14.65 -11.56
N GLU A 379 18.66 14.23 -12.53
CA GLU A 379 19.45 15.10 -13.41
C GLU A 379 19.16 14.78 -14.88
N GLU A 380 19.13 15.81 -15.72
CA GLU A 380 19.02 15.70 -17.17
C GLU A 380 20.32 16.20 -17.82
N TYR A 381 20.78 15.51 -18.86
CA TYR A 381 21.91 15.95 -19.66
C TYR A 381 21.48 17.06 -20.63
N GLN A 382 21.96 18.28 -20.38
CA GLN A 382 21.67 19.45 -21.20
C GLN A 382 22.96 20.20 -21.54
N ASN A 383 23.18 20.51 -22.82
CA ASN A 383 24.29 21.34 -23.31
C ASN A 383 25.68 20.94 -22.79
N GLY A 384 25.95 19.64 -22.65
CA GLY A 384 27.25 19.14 -22.19
C GLY A 384 27.40 19.02 -20.67
N SER A 385 26.33 19.19 -19.89
CA SER A 385 26.37 19.10 -18.42
C SER A 385 25.09 18.49 -17.85
N TRP A 386 25.21 17.86 -16.69
CA TRP A 386 24.08 17.33 -15.92
C TRP A 386 23.43 18.46 -15.12
N VAL A 387 22.13 18.65 -15.30
CA VAL A 387 21.33 19.72 -14.67
C VAL A 387 20.22 19.10 -13.83
N PRO A 388 20.03 19.53 -12.56
CA PRO A 388 18.96 19.01 -11.72
C PRO A 388 17.56 19.28 -12.31
N VAL A 389 16.72 18.24 -12.32
CA VAL A 389 15.30 18.33 -12.68
C VAL A 389 14.50 18.62 -11.39
N PRO A 390 13.77 19.75 -11.31
CA PRO A 390 12.94 20.07 -10.15
C PRO A 390 11.89 18.99 -9.90
N GLN A 391 11.61 18.67 -8.63
CA GLN A 391 10.60 17.67 -8.24
C GLN A 391 9.20 17.96 -8.79
N SER A 392 8.85 19.24 -8.99
CA SER A 392 7.59 19.63 -9.64
C SER A 392 7.42 19.07 -11.05
N ASP A 393 8.55 18.80 -11.71
CA ASP A 393 8.59 18.39 -13.11
C ASP A 393 8.72 16.87 -13.24
N TRP A 394 8.84 16.13 -12.13
CA TRP A 394 9.03 14.68 -12.17
C TRP A 394 7.83 13.93 -12.76
N SER A 395 6.63 14.51 -12.65
CA SER A 395 5.42 13.99 -13.28
C SER A 395 5.39 14.16 -14.80
N ASN A 396 6.35 14.88 -15.40
CA ASN A 396 6.43 15.03 -16.84
C ASN A 396 6.74 13.67 -17.49
N PRO A 397 5.90 13.19 -18.43
CA PRO A 397 6.11 11.91 -19.10
C PRO A 397 7.49 11.77 -19.76
N LYS A 398 8.14 12.89 -20.10
CA LYS A 398 9.51 12.94 -20.61
C LYS A 398 10.52 12.21 -19.71
N TYR A 399 10.38 12.28 -18.39
CA TYR A 399 11.35 11.73 -17.45
C TYR A 399 10.97 10.34 -16.92
N ALA A 400 9.73 9.90 -17.20
CA ALA A 400 9.19 8.59 -16.79
C ALA A 400 9.44 8.23 -15.31
N ILE A 401 9.52 9.22 -14.41
CA ILE A 401 9.83 8.98 -13.00
C ILE A 401 8.59 8.38 -12.33
N SER A 402 8.65 7.07 -12.09
CA SER A 402 7.59 6.31 -11.44
C SER A 402 8.19 5.21 -10.57
N ALA A 403 7.38 4.62 -9.70
CA ALA A 403 7.82 3.46 -8.95
C ALA A 403 7.99 2.28 -9.91
N ASN A 404 9.18 1.69 -9.92
CA ASN A 404 9.53 0.57 -10.79
C ASN A 404 10.14 -0.56 -9.95
N MET A 405 9.61 -1.76 -10.17
CA MET A 405 10.11 -2.99 -9.60
C MET A 405 10.76 -3.84 -10.69
N GLY A 406 12.08 -3.72 -10.76
CA GLY A 406 12.95 -4.62 -11.48
C GLY A 406 12.91 -6.04 -10.92
N VAL A 407 12.47 -6.98 -11.75
CA VAL A 407 12.39 -8.42 -11.45
C VAL A 407 13.40 -9.26 -12.22
N GLY A 408 14.30 -8.59 -12.97
CA GLY A 408 15.43 -9.12 -13.70
C GLY A 408 16.44 -9.92 -12.87
N VAL A 409 16.95 -11.01 -13.44
CA VAL A 409 18.18 -11.68 -12.95
C VAL A 409 19.35 -11.18 -13.77
N GLY A 410 20.38 -10.63 -13.10
CA GLY A 410 21.57 -10.13 -13.78
C GLY A 410 21.31 -8.91 -14.67
N GLY A 411 20.27 -8.12 -14.36
CA GLY A 411 19.99 -6.80 -14.93
C GLY A 411 21.20 -5.86 -14.92
N ALA A 412 21.05 -4.64 -15.45
CA ALA A 412 21.81 -3.51 -14.92
C ALA A 412 21.51 -3.46 -13.40
N VAL A 413 22.34 -4.16 -12.62
CA VAL A 413 22.26 -4.18 -11.17
C VAL A 413 22.79 -2.83 -10.74
N ASP A 414 21.87 -1.88 -10.61
CA ASP A 414 22.17 -0.58 -10.09
C ASP A 414 22.62 -0.75 -8.63
N GLN A 415 23.92 -0.52 -8.43
CA GLN A 415 24.62 -0.29 -7.16
C GLN A 415 23.93 -0.82 -5.88
N GLY A 416 23.69 -2.14 -5.82
CA GLY A 416 23.29 -2.82 -4.58
C GLY A 416 21.79 -3.04 -4.37
N LEU A 417 20.94 -2.79 -5.37
CA LEU A 417 19.52 -3.21 -5.34
C LEU A 417 19.34 -4.60 -5.95
N THR A 418 18.37 -5.35 -5.42
CA THR A 418 17.96 -6.67 -5.93
C THR A 418 16.44 -6.78 -5.95
N SER A 419 15.89 -7.65 -6.80
CA SER A 419 14.45 -7.82 -6.86
C SER A 419 13.88 -8.20 -5.47
N PRO A 420 12.83 -7.52 -4.99
CA PRO A 420 12.21 -7.85 -3.70
C PRO A 420 11.64 -9.27 -3.66
N LEU A 421 11.33 -9.87 -4.83
CA LEU A 421 10.78 -11.21 -4.96
C LEU A 421 11.72 -12.29 -4.40
N HIS A 422 13.04 -12.07 -4.40
CA HIS A 422 14.00 -13.01 -3.80
C HIS A 422 13.80 -13.19 -2.30
N GLN A 423 13.25 -12.17 -1.63
CA GLN A 423 13.02 -12.15 -0.19
C GLN A 423 11.60 -12.63 0.20
N LEU A 424 10.78 -13.04 -0.77
CA LEU A 424 9.54 -13.75 -0.48
C LEU A 424 9.82 -15.12 0.17
N PRO A 425 8.94 -15.61 1.06
CA PRO A 425 9.21 -16.84 1.80
C PRO A 425 9.03 -18.11 0.97
N GLY A 426 9.85 -19.11 1.28
CA GLY A 426 9.64 -20.50 0.87
C GLY A 426 9.55 -20.68 -0.64
N VAL A 427 8.43 -21.23 -1.12
CA VAL A 427 8.25 -21.47 -2.56
C VAL A 427 7.89 -20.22 -3.36
N LEU A 428 7.53 -19.12 -2.70
CA LEU A 428 7.07 -17.89 -3.37
C LEU A 428 8.20 -17.13 -4.09
N ASN A 429 9.46 -17.35 -3.70
CA ASN A 429 10.62 -16.73 -4.34
C ASN A 429 11.23 -17.55 -5.49
N GLN A 430 10.58 -18.63 -5.93
CA GLN A 430 11.11 -19.48 -7.02
C GLN A 430 11.05 -18.81 -8.40
N GLY A 431 10.13 -17.86 -8.56
CA GLY A 431 9.86 -17.19 -9.80
C GLY A 431 8.53 -16.47 -9.75
N PHE A 432 8.09 -15.98 -10.91
CA PHE A 432 6.79 -15.37 -11.08
C PHE A 432 6.25 -15.62 -12.48
N LEU A 433 4.94 -15.68 -12.60
CA LEU A 433 4.20 -15.76 -13.85
C LEU A 433 3.56 -14.40 -14.11
N MET A 434 3.84 -13.83 -15.29
CA MET A 434 3.18 -12.65 -15.79
C MET A 434 2.15 -13.08 -16.84
N ASN A 435 0.86 -12.84 -16.56
CA ASN A 435 -0.26 -13.25 -17.40
C ASN A 435 -1.18 -12.05 -17.66
N GLU A 436 -0.78 -11.20 -18.60
CA GLU A 436 -1.54 -9.99 -18.97
C GLU A 436 -2.95 -10.29 -19.45
N PRO A 437 -3.21 -11.32 -20.29
CA PRO A 437 -4.58 -11.64 -20.70
C PRO A 437 -5.53 -11.96 -19.55
N ALA A 438 -4.98 -12.49 -18.44
CA ALA A 438 -5.75 -12.76 -17.23
C ALA A 438 -5.70 -11.61 -16.21
N GLY A 439 -4.90 -10.56 -16.44
CA GLY A 439 -4.65 -9.47 -15.50
C GLY A 439 -4.03 -9.95 -14.19
N GLN A 440 -3.09 -10.90 -14.25
CA GLN A 440 -2.54 -11.57 -13.08
C GLN A 440 -1.02 -11.67 -13.08
N LEU A 441 -0.41 -11.29 -11.95
CA LEU A 441 0.96 -11.64 -11.60
C LEU A 441 0.90 -12.68 -10.49
N GLN A 442 1.49 -13.86 -10.71
CA GLN A 442 1.48 -14.96 -9.74
C GLN A 442 2.90 -15.31 -9.30
N PHE A 443 3.14 -15.38 -7.99
CA PHE A 443 4.44 -15.69 -7.40
C PHE A 443 4.60 -17.19 -7.15
N GLY A 444 5.86 -17.64 -7.13
CA GLY A 444 6.25 -19.00 -6.78
C GLY A 444 6.36 -19.93 -7.99
N PRO A 445 6.09 -21.24 -7.86
CA PRO A 445 6.34 -22.21 -8.93
C PRO A 445 5.46 -21.98 -10.16
N ASN A 446 5.98 -22.31 -11.35
CA ASN A 446 5.20 -22.24 -12.59
C ASN A 446 3.95 -23.13 -12.49
N PRO A 447 2.72 -22.57 -12.56
CA PRO A 447 1.50 -23.36 -12.46
C PRO A 447 1.12 -24.06 -13.77
N PHE A 448 1.81 -23.75 -14.88
CA PHE A 448 1.52 -24.28 -16.21
C PHE A 448 2.55 -25.31 -16.67
N THR A 449 2.15 -26.11 -17.66
CA THR A 449 3.08 -26.96 -18.40
C THR A 449 3.86 -26.09 -19.39
N PRO A 450 5.21 -26.03 -19.31
CA PRO A 450 6.03 -25.26 -20.23
C PRO A 450 5.81 -25.66 -21.69
N VAL A 451 5.68 -24.67 -22.59
CA VAL A 451 5.65 -24.91 -24.05
C VAL A 451 7.06 -24.80 -24.62
N THR A 452 7.75 -23.71 -24.30
CA THR A 452 9.15 -23.48 -24.71
C THR A 452 9.83 -22.58 -23.69
N SER A 453 11.16 -22.60 -23.66
CA SER A 453 11.95 -21.85 -22.70
C SER A 453 13.21 -21.29 -23.31
N VAL A 454 13.62 -20.13 -22.81
CA VAL A 454 14.91 -19.50 -23.09
C VAL A 454 15.70 -19.49 -21.79
N SER A 455 16.77 -20.28 -21.77
CA SER A 455 17.69 -20.41 -20.63
C SER A 455 18.94 -19.56 -20.85
N GLY A 456 19.64 -19.22 -19.75
CA GLY A 456 20.78 -18.29 -19.78
C GLY A 456 20.42 -16.87 -19.35
N GLY A 457 19.25 -16.71 -18.75
CA GLY A 457 18.66 -15.45 -18.33
C GLY A 457 17.74 -14.80 -19.35
N TRP A 458 17.03 -13.78 -18.87
CA TRP A 458 16.08 -13.00 -19.67
C TRP A 458 16.46 -11.54 -19.81
N TYR A 459 17.40 -11.04 -18.98
CA TYR A 459 18.01 -9.75 -19.21
C TYR A 459 19.11 -9.81 -20.25
N SER A 460 19.96 -10.83 -20.22
CA SER A 460 21.06 -11.00 -21.18
C SER A 460 20.95 -12.36 -21.87
N THR A 461 20.01 -12.46 -22.81
CA THR A 461 19.68 -13.72 -23.47
C THR A 461 20.07 -13.74 -24.94
N ALA A 462 20.04 -14.93 -25.54
CA ALA A 462 20.23 -15.10 -26.97
C ALA A 462 18.89 -15.38 -27.63
N LEU A 463 18.46 -14.51 -28.56
CA LEU A 463 17.26 -14.71 -29.39
C LEU A 463 17.64 -14.76 -30.87
N GLY A 464 16.87 -15.53 -31.65
CA GLY A 464 16.89 -15.46 -33.12
C GLY A 464 15.80 -14.50 -33.60
N VAL A 465 16.12 -13.64 -34.56
CA VAL A 465 15.15 -12.66 -35.09
C VAL A 465 15.06 -12.76 -36.61
N GLN A 466 13.83 -12.79 -37.12
CA GLN A 466 13.52 -12.66 -38.53
C GLN A 466 12.51 -11.53 -38.72
N ILE A 467 12.80 -10.62 -39.65
CA ILE A 467 11.93 -9.48 -39.95
C ILE A 467 11.45 -9.60 -41.39
N THR A 468 10.14 -9.46 -41.58
CA THR A 468 9.49 -9.52 -42.89
C THR A 468 8.76 -8.22 -43.16
N TYR A 469 9.01 -7.62 -44.33
CA TYR A 469 8.27 -6.44 -44.78
C TYR A 469 8.04 -6.49 -46.28
N ASN A 470 6.79 -6.23 -46.70
CA ASN A 470 6.33 -6.32 -48.10
C ASN A 470 6.72 -7.64 -48.80
N GLY A 471 6.56 -8.76 -48.09
CA GLY A 471 6.86 -10.09 -48.61
C GLY A 471 8.35 -10.45 -48.71
N VAL A 472 9.25 -9.57 -48.25
CA VAL A 472 10.69 -9.83 -48.18
C VAL A 472 11.09 -10.09 -46.74
N SER A 473 11.61 -11.28 -46.46
CA SER A 473 12.08 -11.71 -45.14
C SER A 473 13.61 -11.65 -45.04
N SER A 474 14.14 -11.24 -43.90
CA SER A 474 15.53 -11.48 -43.55
C SER A 474 15.77 -12.95 -43.19
N ALA A 475 17.04 -13.35 -43.10
CA ALA A 475 17.39 -14.63 -42.49
C ALA A 475 17.15 -14.55 -40.98
N THR A 476 16.80 -15.67 -40.34
CA THR A 476 16.78 -15.75 -38.88
C THR A 476 18.19 -15.53 -38.36
N THR A 477 18.42 -14.35 -37.78
CA THR A 477 19.73 -13.90 -37.33
C THR A 477 19.82 -14.05 -35.81
N PRO A 478 20.78 -14.83 -35.30
CA PRO A 478 21.05 -14.87 -33.87
C PRO A 478 21.56 -13.52 -33.38
N ILE A 479 20.96 -13.04 -32.30
CA ILE A 479 21.45 -11.91 -31.52
C ILE A 479 22.34 -12.52 -30.45
N VAL A 480 23.65 -12.50 -30.72
CA VAL A 480 24.65 -13.16 -29.88
C VAL A 480 25.51 -12.11 -29.19
N TYR A 481 25.78 -12.35 -27.91
CA TYR A 481 26.66 -11.58 -27.05
C TYR A 481 28.02 -11.31 -27.70
N GLN A 482 28.23 -10.10 -28.24
CA GLN A 482 29.54 -9.63 -28.69
C GLN A 482 29.80 -8.24 -28.11
N GLY A 483 30.60 -8.20 -27.05
CA GLY A 483 31.16 -6.97 -26.50
C GLY A 483 30.22 -6.26 -25.55
N ASP A 484 29.01 -5.89 -25.99
CA ASP A 484 28.00 -5.17 -25.20
C ASP A 484 26.53 -5.36 -25.66
N GLY A 485 26.25 -6.09 -26.76
CA GLY A 485 24.87 -6.32 -27.23
C GLY A 485 24.25 -7.63 -26.73
N TYR A 486 23.03 -7.56 -26.19
CA TYR A 486 22.24 -8.70 -25.67
C TYR A 486 20.77 -8.60 -26.11
N ALA A 487 20.00 -9.68 -25.97
CA ALA A 487 18.55 -9.60 -26.09
C ALA A 487 17.90 -9.58 -24.69
N VAL A 488 16.96 -8.67 -24.49
CA VAL A 488 16.17 -8.53 -23.25
C VAL A 488 14.73 -8.94 -23.52
N ILE A 489 14.20 -9.81 -22.68
CA ILE A 489 12.77 -10.08 -22.59
C ILE A 489 12.22 -9.11 -21.54
N ASP A 490 11.60 -8.03 -22.01
CA ASP A 490 11.42 -6.81 -21.23
C ASP A 490 9.96 -6.32 -21.24
N SER A 491 9.28 -6.43 -20.10
CA SER A 491 7.93 -5.92 -19.91
C SER A 491 7.85 -4.39 -19.82
N GLY A 492 8.94 -3.71 -19.43
CA GLY A 492 9.07 -2.26 -19.39
C GLY A 492 9.63 -1.65 -20.69
N GLY A 493 10.09 -2.49 -21.62
CA GLY A 493 10.79 -2.12 -22.85
C GLY A 493 9.96 -1.41 -23.93
N LEU A 494 8.76 -0.92 -23.59
CA LEU A 494 7.83 -0.25 -24.50
C LEU A 494 7.62 -1.08 -25.78
N GLY A 495 7.65 -0.44 -26.96
CA GLY A 495 7.47 -1.11 -28.26
C GLY A 495 8.61 -2.06 -28.66
N GLY A 496 9.69 -2.15 -27.88
CA GLY A 496 10.85 -2.97 -28.18
C GLY A 496 11.74 -2.38 -29.27
N ASN A 497 12.86 -3.06 -29.55
CA ASN A 497 13.80 -2.67 -30.59
C ASN A 497 14.59 -3.84 -31.15
N PHE A 498 15.05 -3.68 -32.39
CA PHE A 498 15.84 -4.71 -33.07
C PHE A 498 17.04 -4.10 -33.82
N PRO A 499 18.23 -4.72 -33.75
CA PRO A 499 19.42 -4.18 -34.39
C PRO A 499 19.25 -4.03 -35.89
N HIS A 500 19.82 -2.97 -36.46
CA HIS A 500 19.78 -2.71 -37.90
C HIS A 500 20.22 -3.91 -38.76
N TYR A 501 21.17 -4.73 -38.30
CA TYR A 501 21.65 -5.91 -39.05
C TYR A 501 20.61 -7.05 -39.19
N THR A 502 19.49 -6.98 -38.46
CA THR A 502 18.40 -7.97 -38.55
C THR A 502 17.36 -7.63 -39.63
N LEU A 503 17.43 -6.42 -40.20
CA LEU A 503 16.45 -5.92 -41.17
C LEU A 503 16.56 -6.62 -42.53
N PRO A 504 15.44 -6.86 -43.24
CA PRO A 504 15.46 -7.29 -44.63
C PRO A 504 15.97 -6.16 -45.54
N THR A 505 16.38 -6.52 -46.76
CA THR A 505 16.83 -5.56 -47.77
C THR A 505 15.75 -4.54 -48.16
N SER A 506 14.46 -4.86 -47.97
CA SER A 506 13.35 -3.93 -48.18
C SER A 506 13.25 -2.81 -47.13
N LEU A 507 14.04 -2.89 -46.05
CA LEU A 507 14.12 -1.90 -44.97
C LEU A 507 15.54 -1.34 -44.75
N SER A 508 16.48 -1.56 -45.68
CA SER A 508 17.89 -1.15 -45.51
C SER A 508 18.11 0.37 -45.46
N GLN A 509 17.09 1.16 -45.76
CA GLN A 509 17.13 2.62 -45.65
C GLN A 509 16.90 3.14 -44.23
N LEU A 510 16.38 2.32 -43.32
CA LEU A 510 16.13 2.73 -41.93
C LEU A 510 17.47 2.89 -41.20
N THR A 511 17.53 3.83 -40.28
CA THR A 511 18.69 4.11 -39.43
C THR A 511 18.33 3.94 -37.96
N VAL A 512 19.33 3.94 -37.08
CA VAL A 512 19.11 3.83 -35.62
C VAL A 512 18.14 4.92 -35.16
N GLY A 513 17.10 4.53 -34.43
CA GLY A 513 16.01 5.40 -33.96
C GLY A 513 14.78 5.44 -34.88
N ASP A 514 14.87 4.93 -36.11
CA ASP A 514 13.70 4.85 -36.98
C ASP A 514 12.73 3.75 -36.52
N ASN A 515 11.43 4.05 -36.52
CA ASN A 515 10.38 3.09 -36.23
C ASN A 515 10.18 2.11 -37.39
N LEU A 516 9.94 0.83 -37.08
CA LEU A 516 9.55 -0.16 -38.08
C LEU A 516 8.18 0.20 -38.69
N PRO A 517 8.02 0.17 -40.03
CA PRO A 517 6.77 0.54 -40.67
C PRO A 517 5.60 -0.40 -40.35
N VAL A 518 4.37 0.13 -40.38
CA VAL A 518 3.13 -0.67 -40.33
C VAL A 518 3.16 -1.77 -41.40
N GLY A 519 2.76 -2.98 -41.02
CA GLY A 519 2.82 -4.19 -41.85
C GLY A 519 4.15 -4.94 -41.74
N THR A 520 5.15 -4.42 -41.03
CA THR A 520 6.36 -5.17 -40.69
C THR A 520 6.01 -6.28 -39.71
N THR A 521 6.49 -7.49 -39.96
CA THR A 521 6.31 -8.64 -39.07
C THR A 521 7.66 -9.05 -38.50
N VAL A 522 7.78 -9.07 -37.17
CA VAL A 522 8.94 -9.54 -36.43
C VAL A 522 8.63 -10.90 -35.83
N SER A 523 9.45 -11.91 -36.14
CA SER A 523 9.35 -13.25 -35.56
C SER A 523 10.58 -13.53 -34.71
N VAL A 524 10.36 -13.88 -33.44
CA VAL A 524 11.41 -14.06 -32.45
C VAL A 524 11.46 -15.53 -32.02
N TYR A 525 12.66 -16.07 -31.96
CA TYR A 525 12.94 -17.50 -31.76
C TYR A 525 13.87 -17.72 -30.57
N ALA A 526 13.75 -18.87 -29.91
CA ALA A 526 14.76 -19.36 -28.98
C ALA A 526 16.05 -19.72 -29.75
N THR A 527 17.20 -19.20 -29.31
CA THR A 527 18.48 -19.46 -29.98
C THR A 527 18.93 -20.91 -29.78
N GLY A 528 19.49 -21.51 -30.83
CA GLY A 528 19.99 -22.89 -30.82
C GLY A 528 18.95 -23.96 -31.19
N THR A 529 17.65 -23.65 -31.15
CA THR A 529 16.57 -24.61 -31.47
C THR A 529 15.68 -24.22 -32.65
N GLN A 530 15.76 -22.97 -33.14
CA GLN A 530 14.84 -22.40 -34.16
C GLN A 530 13.36 -22.49 -33.75
N THR A 531 13.07 -22.59 -32.45
CA THR A 531 11.68 -22.66 -31.95
C THR A 531 11.10 -21.25 -31.87
N LEU A 532 9.99 -21.00 -32.56
CA LEU A 532 9.29 -19.71 -32.53
C LEU A 532 8.72 -19.44 -31.14
N LEU A 533 8.98 -18.25 -30.60
CA LEU A 533 8.45 -17.77 -29.32
C LEU A 533 7.18 -16.95 -29.54
N TYR A 534 7.28 -15.91 -30.37
CA TYR A 534 6.16 -15.06 -30.74
C TYR A 534 6.40 -14.41 -32.11
N THR A 535 5.31 -13.92 -32.69
CA THR A 535 5.32 -13.10 -33.90
C THR A 535 4.52 -11.83 -33.63
N GLU A 536 5.10 -10.68 -33.94
CA GLU A 536 4.48 -9.37 -33.83
C GLU A 536 4.33 -8.75 -35.21
N THR A 537 3.15 -8.20 -35.52
CA THR A 537 2.95 -7.40 -36.73
C THR A 537 2.65 -5.97 -36.33
N VAL A 538 3.45 -5.03 -36.85
CA VAL A 538 3.27 -3.60 -36.60
C VAL A 538 1.95 -3.13 -37.18
N THR A 539 1.07 -2.60 -36.32
CA THR A 539 -0.27 -2.13 -36.70
C THR A 539 -0.37 -0.60 -36.71
N ASP A 540 -1.41 -0.08 -37.36
CA ASP A 540 -1.75 1.36 -37.28
C ASP A 540 -2.02 1.81 -35.83
N THR A 541 -2.58 0.94 -34.99
CA THR A 541 -2.81 1.23 -33.58
C THR A 541 -1.50 1.42 -32.81
N MET A 542 -0.52 0.54 -33.02
CA MET A 542 0.81 0.68 -32.42
C MET A 542 1.47 1.99 -32.88
N LYS A 543 1.35 2.32 -34.17
CA LYS A 543 1.86 3.59 -34.70
C LYS A 543 1.20 4.81 -34.07
N ALA A 544 -0.13 4.78 -33.93
CA ALA A 544 -0.88 5.89 -33.33
C ALA A 544 -0.51 6.12 -31.86
N LEU A 545 -0.15 5.05 -31.14
CA LEU A 545 0.27 5.09 -29.74
C LEU A 545 1.79 5.30 -29.56
N GLY A 546 2.59 5.21 -30.63
CA GLY A 546 4.05 5.27 -30.52
C GLY A 546 4.71 3.97 -30.04
N ASN A 547 3.97 2.86 -29.99
CA ASN A 547 4.43 1.56 -29.49
C ASN A 547 4.99 0.65 -30.59
N GLN A 548 5.57 1.22 -31.65
CA GLN A 548 6.21 0.44 -32.71
C GLN A 548 7.62 0.03 -32.26
N PRO A 549 8.09 -1.17 -32.62
CA PRO A 549 9.50 -1.45 -32.46
C PRO A 549 10.34 -0.49 -33.29
N TYR A 550 11.50 -0.10 -32.78
CA TYR A 550 12.44 0.77 -33.49
C TYR A 550 13.76 0.06 -33.82
N VAL A 551 14.52 0.65 -34.73
CA VAL A 551 15.83 0.15 -35.12
C VAL A 551 16.88 0.56 -34.08
N SER A 552 17.52 -0.40 -33.45
CA SER A 552 18.60 -0.16 -32.49
C SER A 552 19.98 -0.27 -33.12
N SER A 553 20.99 0.25 -32.41
CA SER A 553 22.38 -0.02 -32.75
C SER A 553 22.74 -1.49 -32.46
N ALA A 554 23.87 -1.96 -32.98
CA ALA A 554 24.32 -3.32 -32.70
C ALA A 554 24.71 -3.50 -31.22
N SER A 555 25.20 -2.45 -30.56
CA SER A 555 25.59 -2.46 -29.14
C SER A 555 24.40 -2.44 -28.19
N ASP A 556 23.27 -1.83 -28.58
CA ASP A 556 22.07 -1.82 -27.74
C ASP A 556 21.30 -3.16 -27.81
N GLY A 557 21.68 -4.04 -28.74
CA GLY A 557 21.06 -5.35 -28.88
C GLY A 557 19.58 -5.28 -29.22
N ALA A 558 18.79 -6.25 -28.75
CA ALA A 558 17.34 -6.30 -28.96
C ALA A 558 16.57 -6.23 -27.64
N ASN A 559 15.40 -5.63 -27.71
CA ASN A 559 14.43 -5.59 -26.62
C ASN A 559 13.11 -6.12 -27.18
N THR A 560 12.51 -7.14 -26.55
CA THR A 560 11.24 -7.69 -27.04
C THR A 560 10.08 -6.72 -26.95
N GLY A 561 10.18 -5.73 -26.06
CA GLY A 561 9.08 -4.91 -25.60
C GLY A 561 7.99 -5.74 -24.90
N TYR A 562 6.89 -5.05 -24.63
CA TYR A 562 5.70 -5.60 -23.97
C TYR A 562 4.92 -6.63 -24.79
N TYR A 563 5.08 -6.66 -26.11
CA TYR A 563 4.19 -7.41 -27.01
C TYR A 563 4.04 -8.91 -26.66
N PRO A 564 5.12 -9.69 -26.40
CA PRO A 564 4.97 -11.10 -26.04
C PRO A 564 4.16 -11.33 -24.76
N PHE A 565 4.12 -10.37 -23.84
CA PHE A 565 3.35 -10.50 -22.59
C PHE A 565 1.84 -10.38 -22.84
N LEU A 566 1.43 -9.65 -23.88
CA LEU A 566 0.02 -9.54 -24.28
C LEU A 566 -0.52 -10.82 -24.93
N GLN A 567 0.34 -11.68 -25.46
CA GLN A 567 -0.09 -12.89 -26.18
C GLN A 567 -0.44 -14.03 -25.22
N GLY A 568 0.10 -14.04 -24.00
CA GLY A 568 -0.12 -15.12 -23.07
C GLY A 568 0.85 -15.16 -21.89
N PRO A 569 0.68 -16.15 -21.00
CA PRO A 569 1.47 -16.28 -19.79
C PRO A 569 2.94 -16.59 -20.04
N ILE A 570 3.83 -15.76 -19.49
CA ILE A 570 5.28 -16.00 -19.47
C ILE A 570 5.74 -16.15 -18.01
N TYR A 571 6.41 -17.26 -17.71
CA TYR A 571 6.97 -17.54 -16.40
C TYR A 571 8.46 -17.25 -16.37
N PHE A 572 8.91 -16.57 -15.32
CA PHE A 572 10.29 -16.21 -15.08
C PHE A 572 10.78 -16.97 -13.85
N SER A 573 11.64 -17.96 -14.10
CA SER A 573 12.27 -18.81 -13.09
C SER A 573 13.54 -18.18 -12.57
N TYR A 574 13.69 -17.96 -11.27
CA TYR A 574 14.97 -17.54 -10.68
C TYR A 574 16.04 -18.64 -10.66
N SER A 575 15.73 -19.84 -11.17
CA SER A 575 16.65 -20.96 -11.33
C SER A 575 17.15 -21.12 -12.78
N PRO A 576 18.44 -21.47 -13.00
CA PRO A 576 19.50 -21.51 -11.99
C PRO A 576 19.84 -20.09 -11.50
N ALA A 577 20.32 -19.98 -10.25
CA ALA A 577 20.66 -18.69 -9.65
C ALA A 577 21.58 -17.85 -10.57
N ASP A 578 21.41 -16.54 -10.53
CA ASP A 578 22.17 -15.54 -11.32
C ASP A 578 22.03 -15.63 -12.85
N LEU A 579 21.31 -16.62 -13.36
CA LEU A 579 20.95 -16.74 -14.77
C LEU A 579 19.44 -16.61 -14.94
N GLY A 580 18.68 -17.51 -14.33
CA GLY A 580 17.24 -17.61 -14.53
C GLY A 580 16.85 -18.21 -15.89
N THR A 581 15.55 -18.43 -16.08
CA THR A 581 14.95 -18.96 -17.32
C THR A 581 13.60 -18.30 -17.58
N ALA A 582 13.38 -17.77 -18.78
CA ALA A 582 12.06 -17.35 -19.24
C ALA A 582 11.35 -18.51 -19.94
N ILE A 583 10.08 -18.72 -19.62
CA ILE A 583 9.29 -19.88 -20.07
C ILE A 583 7.97 -19.38 -20.64
N TRP A 584 7.75 -19.63 -21.91
CA TRP A 584 6.47 -19.40 -22.56
C TRP A 584 5.55 -20.57 -22.21
N ASN A 585 4.40 -20.24 -21.61
CA ASN A 585 3.36 -21.20 -21.27
C ASN A 585 2.20 -21.17 -22.28
N TYR A 586 2.43 -20.59 -23.45
CA TYR A 586 1.49 -20.55 -24.58
C TYR A 586 2.21 -20.87 -25.90
N PRO A 587 1.53 -21.48 -26.88
CA PRO A 587 2.10 -21.70 -28.20
C PRO A 587 2.16 -20.40 -29.02
N PRO A 588 3.18 -20.22 -29.87
CA PRO A 588 3.28 -19.06 -30.75
C PRO A 588 2.02 -18.93 -31.63
N ASN A 589 1.51 -17.70 -31.77
CA ASN A 589 0.25 -17.35 -32.46
C ASN A 589 -1.05 -17.71 -31.72
N SER A 590 -1.03 -17.80 -30.39
CA SER A 590 -2.28 -17.78 -29.60
C SER A 590 -2.88 -16.37 -29.67
N PRO A 591 -4.14 -16.21 -30.13
CA PRO A 591 -4.76 -14.90 -30.32
C PRO A 591 -5.07 -14.18 -29.00
#